data_AF-A0A399I758-F1
#
_entry.id   AF-A0A399I758-F1
#
_cell.length_a   1.000
_cell.length_b   1.000
_cell.length_c   1.000
_cell.angle_alpha   90.00
_cell.angle_beta   90.00
_cell.angle_gamma   90.00
#
_symmetry.space_group_name_H-M   'P 1'
#
loop_
_entity.id
_entity.type
_entity.pdbx_description
1 polymer ?
#
loop_
_entity_poly.entity_id
_entity_poly.type
_entity_poly.pdbx_seq_one_letter_code
_entity_poly.pdbx_strand_id
1 'polypeptide(L)'
;MYGPDRLIKELLDLGYEVEKVAVANDKFFGVIKRYEVPVGRFQGKTIDLGIQATIDFPRTVASAIHVLASPQLYEKTDSIQGVRNITDSVLGPEWRYWSRNFGWQGEKSARRLMNQIKGIFANA
;
A
#
# COMPACT_ATOMS: atom_id res chain seq x y z
N MET A 1 -1.21 17.27 -12.94
CA MET A 1 -0.42 16.77 -11.81
C MET A 1 -0.17 15.28 -12.03
N TYR A 2 1.02 14.78 -11.70
CA TYR A 2 1.41 13.37 -11.87
C TYR A 2 2.33 12.96 -10.72
N GLY A 3 2.66 11.67 -10.66
CA GLY A 3 3.65 11.14 -9.74
C GLY A 3 3.21 11.15 -8.27
N PRO A 4 4.16 11.26 -7.33
CA PRO A 4 3.88 11.24 -5.89
C PRO A 4 2.85 12.27 -5.47
N ASP A 5 2.95 13.51 -5.95
CA ASP A 5 2.05 14.59 -5.51
C ASP A 5 0.60 14.32 -5.93
N ARG A 6 0.40 13.70 -7.10
CA ARG A 6 -0.95 13.29 -7.53
C ARG A 6 -1.50 12.17 -6.66
N LEU A 7 -0.70 11.16 -6.31
CA LEU A 7 -1.15 10.08 -5.43
C LEU A 7 -1.57 10.65 -4.07
N ILE A 8 -0.72 11.47 -3.45
CA ILE A 8 -1.01 12.07 -2.14
C ILE A 8 -2.29 12.89 -2.20
N LYS A 9 -2.42 13.77 -3.21
CA LYS A 9 -3.63 14.58 -3.37
C LYS A 9 -4.88 13.70 -3.49
N GLU A 10 -4.88 12.70 -4.36
CA GLU A 10 -6.05 11.84 -4.56
C GLU A 10 -6.40 11.01 -3.31
N LEU A 11 -5.41 10.59 -2.51
CA LEU A 11 -5.66 9.90 -1.24
C LEU A 11 -6.24 10.86 -0.18
N LEU A 12 -5.74 12.09 -0.09
CA LEU A 12 -6.31 13.12 0.78
C LEU A 12 -7.75 13.46 0.38
N ASP A 13 -8.03 13.60 -0.92
CA ASP A 13 -9.37 13.84 -1.46
C ASP A 13 -10.36 12.69 -1.15
N LEU A 14 -9.83 11.47 -0.90
CA LEU A 14 -10.62 10.32 -0.44
C LEU A 14 -10.87 10.31 1.07
N GLY A 15 -10.31 11.26 1.82
CA GLY A 15 -10.50 11.42 3.26
C GLY A 15 -9.49 10.67 4.12
N TYR A 16 -8.40 10.17 3.54
CA TYR A 16 -7.33 9.52 4.31
C TYR A 16 -6.39 10.55 4.94
N GLU A 17 -5.84 10.23 6.11
CA GLU A 17 -4.69 10.94 6.69
C GLU A 17 -3.42 10.41 6.05
N VAL A 18 -2.75 11.22 5.22
CA VAL A 18 -1.60 10.78 4.40
C VAL A 18 -0.35 11.58 4.70
N GLU A 19 0.74 10.89 4.98
CA GLU A 19 2.08 11.44 5.09
C GLU A 19 2.89 11.09 3.84
N LYS A 20 3.57 12.09 3.25
CA LYS A 20 4.52 11.85 2.15
C LYS A 20 5.89 11.51 2.73
N VAL A 21 6.35 10.28 2.52
CA VAL A 21 7.64 9.80 3.00
C VAL A 21 8.59 9.59 1.82
N ALA A 22 9.77 10.18 1.89
CA ALA A 22 10.85 9.93 0.95
C ALA A 22 11.82 8.90 1.56
N VAL A 23 12.23 7.91 0.79
CA VAL A 23 13.27 6.94 1.17
C VAL A 23 14.39 6.93 0.12
N ALA A 24 15.46 6.18 0.38
CA ALA A 24 16.60 6.09 -0.52
C ALA A 24 16.20 5.71 -1.97
N ASN A 25 17.04 6.10 -2.93
CA ASN A 25 16.86 5.89 -4.38
C ASN A 25 15.62 6.58 -4.96
N ASP A 26 15.34 7.81 -4.51
CA ASP A 26 14.26 8.67 -5.02
C ASP A 26 12.87 8.02 -5.01
N LYS A 27 12.64 7.11 -4.06
CA LYS A 27 11.34 6.46 -3.88
C LYS A 27 10.51 7.28 -2.91
N PHE A 28 9.26 7.52 -3.30
CA PHE A 28 8.28 8.24 -2.50
C PHE A 28 7.12 7.33 -2.13
N PHE A 29 6.59 7.52 -0.94
CA PHE A 29 5.46 6.79 -0.41
C PHE A 29 4.38 7.76 0.05
N GLY A 30 3.13 7.41 -0.23
CA GLY A 30 2.00 7.90 0.54
C GLY A 30 1.73 6.91 1.66
N VAL A 31 1.95 7.34 2.91
CA VAL A 31 1.68 6.54 4.09
C VAL A 31 0.36 6.99 4.68
N ILE A 32 -0.65 6.13 4.58
CA ILE A 32 -1.95 6.32 5.23
C ILE A 32 -1.81 5.92 6.69
N LYS A 33 -2.00 6.87 7.60
CA LYS A 33 -1.96 6.62 9.04
C LYS A 33 -3.28 6.05 9.52
N ARG A 34 -3.22 5.12 10.48
CA ARG A 34 -4.40 4.55 11.17
C ARG A 34 -5.49 4.04 10.22
N TYR A 35 -5.10 3.45 9.10
CA TYR A 35 -6.01 2.80 8.17
C TYR A 35 -6.70 1.62 8.87
N GLU A 36 -8.02 1.69 8.99
CA GLU A 36 -8.83 0.57 9.48
C GLU A 36 -9.10 -0.41 8.34
N VAL A 37 -8.68 -1.67 8.53
CA VAL A 37 -8.91 -2.72 7.53
C VAL A 37 -10.41 -3.01 7.43
N PRO A 38 -11.05 -2.81 6.26
CA PRO A 38 -12.51 -2.82 6.19
C PRO A 38 -13.13 -4.21 6.02
N VAL A 39 -12.36 -5.21 5.58
CA VAL A 39 -12.86 -6.54 5.19
C VAL A 39 -11.81 -7.63 5.39
N GLY A 40 -12.28 -8.88 5.37
CA GLY A 40 -11.45 -10.08 5.48
C GLY A 40 -11.10 -10.41 6.93
N ARG A 41 -10.20 -11.37 7.14
CA ARG A 41 -9.85 -11.88 8.48
C ARG A 41 -9.21 -10.86 9.42
N PHE A 42 -8.71 -9.75 8.87
CA PHE A 42 -8.09 -8.65 9.62
C PHE A 42 -9.03 -7.46 9.80
N GLN A 43 -10.32 -7.60 9.49
CA GLN A 43 -11.30 -6.53 9.63
C GLN A 43 -11.25 -5.87 11.02
N GLY A 44 -11.35 -4.55 11.06
CA GLY A 44 -11.32 -3.74 12.29
C GLY A 44 -9.93 -3.54 12.89
N LYS A 45 -8.87 -4.11 12.29
CA LYS A 45 -7.49 -3.80 12.69
C LYS A 45 -7.08 -2.43 12.16
N THR A 46 -6.52 -1.61 13.03
CA THR A 46 -5.86 -0.35 12.67
C THR A 46 -4.40 -0.62 12.30
N ILE A 47 -4.00 -0.19 11.10
CA ILE A 47 -2.64 -0.32 10.57
C ILE A 47 -2.14 1.00 10.00
N ASP A 48 -0.85 1.14 9.81
CA ASP A 48 -0.31 2.12 8.87
C ASP A 48 -0.07 1.43 7.52
N LEU A 49 -0.50 2.07 6.43
CA LEU A 49 -0.46 1.52 5.08
C LEU A 49 0.39 2.41 4.16
N GLY A 50 1.53 1.89 3.73
CA GLY A 50 2.44 2.53 2.80
C GLY A 50 2.16 2.12 1.35
N ILE A 51 1.99 3.12 0.48
CA ILE A 51 1.79 2.96 -0.96
C ILE A 51 2.92 3.67 -1.67
N GLN A 52 3.79 2.91 -2.34
CA GLN A 52 4.88 3.50 -3.13
C GLN A 52 4.29 4.21 -4.36
N ALA A 53 4.58 5.50 -4.49
CA ALA A 53 4.28 6.27 -5.69
C ALA A 53 5.34 6.03 -6.75
N THR A 54 4.90 5.76 -7.98
CA THR A 54 5.77 5.82 -9.15
C THR A 54 5.87 7.26 -9.64
N ILE A 55 6.95 7.59 -10.35
CA ILE A 55 7.17 8.96 -10.87
C ILE A 55 6.09 9.41 -11.86
N ASP A 56 5.43 8.47 -12.54
CA ASP A 56 4.44 8.74 -13.57
C ASP A 56 3.00 8.36 -13.17
N PHE A 57 2.74 8.15 -11.87
CA PHE A 57 1.38 7.92 -11.35
C PHE A 57 0.40 8.96 -11.92
N PRO A 58 -0.80 8.56 -12.40
CA PRO A 58 -1.41 7.25 -12.25
C PRO A 58 -1.10 6.30 -13.41
N ARG A 59 -0.20 6.63 -14.34
CA ARG A 59 0.09 5.79 -15.51
C ARG A 59 0.53 4.39 -15.08
N THR A 60 1.40 4.32 -14.08
CA THR A 60 1.81 3.07 -13.42
C THR A 60 1.56 3.14 -11.92
N VAL A 61 1.65 1.99 -11.25
CA VAL A 61 1.64 1.83 -9.79
C VAL A 61 2.70 0.84 -9.40
N ALA A 62 3.21 0.94 -8.18
CA ALA A 62 4.11 -0.06 -7.64
C ALA A 62 3.38 -1.39 -7.41
N SER A 63 4.10 -2.50 -7.53
CA SER A 63 3.55 -3.86 -7.40
C SER A 63 3.54 -4.36 -5.96
N ALA A 64 3.15 -3.50 -5.01
CA ALA A 64 3.13 -3.86 -3.59
C ALA A 64 2.30 -2.91 -2.73
N ILE A 65 1.99 -3.40 -1.54
CA ILE A 65 1.64 -2.57 -0.37
C ILE A 65 2.66 -2.78 0.74
N HIS A 66 2.76 -1.81 1.63
CA HIS A 66 3.62 -1.89 2.81
C HIS A 66 2.75 -1.76 4.06
N VAL A 67 2.88 -2.69 5.00
CA VAL A 67 2.00 -2.75 6.17
C VAL A 67 2.84 -2.65 7.45
N LEU A 68 2.44 -1.75 8.34
CA LEU A 68 2.91 -1.70 9.72
C LEU A 68 1.70 -1.87 10.64
N ALA A 69 1.79 -2.85 11.55
CA ALA A 69 0.77 -3.13 12.54
C ALA A 69 1.42 -3.71 13.80
N SER A 70 0.76 -3.57 14.95
CA SER A 70 1.19 -4.15 16.22
C SER A 70 0.01 -4.86 16.89
N PRO A 71 0.02 -6.21 17.00
CA PRO A 71 0.96 -7.13 16.35
C PRO A 71 0.84 -7.08 14.82
N GLN A 72 1.88 -7.53 14.12
CA GLN A 72 1.92 -7.52 12.66
C GLN A 72 0.86 -8.48 12.07
N LEU A 73 0.28 -8.14 10.91
CA LEU A 73 -0.79 -8.94 10.29
C LEU A 73 -0.26 -10.25 9.67
N TYR A 74 0.90 -10.14 9.01
CA TYR A 74 1.66 -11.25 8.48
C TYR A 74 3.15 -10.99 8.64
N GLU A 75 3.88 -12.04 9.01
CA GLU A 75 5.32 -12.06 9.07
C GLU A 75 5.94 -12.65 7.80
N LYS A 76 7.27 -12.51 7.68
CA LYS A 76 8.02 -13.05 6.53
C LYS A 76 7.84 -14.56 6.38
N THR A 77 7.68 -15.27 7.51
CA THR A 77 7.39 -16.71 7.58
C THR A 77 6.04 -17.07 6.96
N ASP A 78 5.12 -16.12 6.80
CA ASP A 78 3.80 -16.32 6.16
C ASP A 78 3.84 -16.15 4.63
N SER A 79 5.04 -16.03 4.06
CA SER A 79 5.27 -16.03 2.62
C SER A 79 4.88 -17.37 2.01
N ILE A 80 4.15 -17.32 0.90
CA ILE A 80 3.75 -18.47 0.10
C ILE A 80 4.28 -18.25 -1.31
N GLN A 81 5.19 -19.13 -1.76
CA GLN A 81 5.82 -19.03 -3.08
C GLN A 81 4.76 -18.97 -4.18
N GLY A 82 4.88 -17.98 -5.08
CA GLY A 82 3.94 -17.78 -6.18
C GLY A 82 2.59 -17.16 -5.82
N VAL A 83 2.28 -17.00 -4.52
CA VAL A 83 0.98 -16.47 -4.06
C VAL A 83 1.14 -15.15 -3.32
N ARG A 84 1.99 -15.12 -2.29
CA ARG A 84 2.18 -13.97 -1.41
C ARG A 84 3.63 -13.92 -0.95
N ASN A 85 4.40 -12.99 -1.51
CA ASN A 85 5.78 -12.77 -1.08
C ASN A 85 5.82 -11.63 -0.06
N ILE A 86 6.28 -11.92 1.15
CA ILE A 86 6.37 -10.98 2.26
C ILE A 86 7.84 -10.81 2.66
N THR A 87 8.35 -9.59 2.53
CA THR A 87 9.75 -9.28 2.83
C THR A 87 9.88 -8.02 3.68
N ASP A 88 11.11 -7.69 4.05
CA ASP A 88 11.40 -6.41 4.69
C ASP A 88 11.05 -5.26 3.75
N SER A 89 10.50 -4.19 4.34
CA SER A 89 10.09 -2.98 3.64
C SER A 89 11.20 -1.94 3.72
N VAL A 90 11.35 -1.16 2.65
CA VAL A 90 12.27 0.00 2.62
C VAL A 90 11.84 1.15 3.52
N LEU A 91 10.61 1.14 4.05
CA LEU A 91 10.11 2.13 5.02
C LEU A 91 10.63 1.90 6.44
N GLY A 92 11.24 0.75 6.71
CA GLY A 92 11.83 0.43 8.01
C GLY A 92 11.58 -1.02 8.44
N PRO A 93 12.28 -1.49 9.48
CA PRO A 93 12.27 -2.89 9.92
C PRO A 93 10.93 -3.36 10.50
N GLU A 94 10.08 -2.45 10.97
CA GLU A 94 8.74 -2.78 11.49
C GLU A 94 7.72 -2.99 10.36
N TRP A 95 8.03 -2.52 9.16
CA TRP A 95 7.16 -2.61 8.00
C TRP A 95 7.36 -3.93 7.26
N ARG A 96 6.29 -4.43 6.65
CA ARG A 96 6.33 -5.61 5.77
C ARG A 96 5.91 -5.21 4.37
N TYR A 97 6.76 -5.52 3.40
CA TYR A 97 6.44 -5.42 1.97
C TYR A 97 5.58 -6.62 1.59
N TRP A 98 4.43 -6.40 0.97
CA TRP A 98 3.57 -7.46 0.44
C TRP A 98 3.49 -7.31 -1.07
N SER A 99 4.06 -8.28 -1.79
CA SER A 99 3.98 -8.34 -3.25
C SER A 99 2.54 -8.41 -3.74
N ARG A 100 2.18 -7.55 -4.69
CA ARG A 100 0.90 -7.65 -5.39
C ARG A 100 0.98 -7.11 -6.82
N ASN A 101 0.55 -7.91 -7.79
CA ASN A 101 0.23 -7.39 -9.11
C ASN A 101 -1.19 -6.81 -9.10
N PHE A 102 -1.30 -5.51 -9.38
CA PHE A 102 -2.58 -4.81 -9.44
C PHE A 102 -3.27 -4.90 -10.81
N GLY A 103 -2.64 -5.48 -11.85
CA GLY A 103 -3.26 -5.58 -13.18
C GLY A 103 -3.74 -4.21 -13.70
N TRP A 104 -2.84 -3.22 -13.65
CA TRP A 104 -3.18 -1.79 -13.70
C TRP A 104 -3.62 -1.28 -15.09
N GLN A 105 -4.83 -1.66 -15.52
CA GLN A 105 -5.42 -1.39 -16.84
C GLN A 105 -6.82 -0.76 -16.75
N GLY A 106 -7.21 0.17 -17.61
CA GLY A 106 -8.51 0.87 -17.51
C GLY A 106 -8.42 2.22 -16.78
N GLU A 107 -9.44 2.62 -16.02
CA GLU A 107 -9.42 3.89 -15.26
C GLU A 107 -8.32 3.87 -14.19
N LYS A 108 -7.46 4.89 -14.12
CA LYS A 108 -6.29 4.92 -13.23
C LYS A 108 -6.42 6.07 -12.23
N SER A 109 -6.69 5.72 -10.97
CA SER A 109 -6.87 6.66 -9.86
C SER A 109 -6.55 6.00 -8.52
N ALA A 110 -6.26 6.80 -7.49
CA ALA A 110 -6.06 6.30 -6.13
C ALA A 110 -7.30 5.58 -5.60
N ARG A 111 -8.51 6.02 -5.98
CA ARG A 111 -9.77 5.36 -5.62
C ARG A 111 -9.77 3.90 -6.06
N ARG A 112 -9.39 3.64 -7.32
CA ARG A 112 -9.29 2.28 -7.83
C ARG A 112 -8.19 1.50 -7.12
N LEU A 113 -7.01 2.10 -6.92
CA LEU A 113 -5.91 1.44 -6.23
C LEU A 113 -6.35 0.99 -4.84
N MET A 114 -7.02 1.86 -4.07
CA MET A 114 -7.56 1.54 -2.75
C MET A 114 -8.62 0.43 -2.79
N ASN A 115 -9.48 0.41 -3.81
CA ASN A 115 -10.42 -0.71 -4.00
C ASN A 115 -9.70 -2.03 -4.25
N GLN A 116 -8.60 -2.03 -5.00
CA GLN A 116 -7.80 -3.24 -5.21
C GLN A 116 -7.05 -3.65 -3.94
N ILE A 117 -6.54 -2.70 -3.16
CA ILE A 117 -5.92 -2.95 -1.85
C ILE A 117 -6.94 -3.55 -0.88
N LYS A 118 -8.18 -3.06 -0.85
CA LYS A 118 -9.29 -3.69 -0.11
C LYS A 118 -9.47 -5.15 -0.52
N GLY A 119 -9.34 -5.46 -1.81
CA GLY A 119 -9.36 -6.82 -2.33
C GLY A 119 -8.19 -7.70 -1.86
N ILE A 120 -7.03 -7.13 -1.54
CA ILE A 120 -5.91 -7.88 -0.92
C ILE A 120 -6.33 -8.38 0.46
N PHE A 121 -6.89 -7.51 1.30
CA PHE A 121 -7.33 -7.87 2.65
C PHE A 121 -8.51 -8.83 2.65
N ALA A 122 -9.43 -8.70 1.69
CA ALA A 122 -10.56 -9.63 1.54
C ALA A 122 -10.13 -11.08 1.29
N ASN A 123 -8.99 -11.28 0.61
CA ASN A 123 -8.46 -12.58 0.21
C ASN A 123 -7.21 -13.00 1.01
N ALA A 124 -6.96 -12.35 2.15
CA ALA A 124 -5.80 -12.64 3.00
C ALA A 124 -5.95 -13.99 3.71
#